data_AF-A0A965RB61-F1
#
_entry.id   AF-A0A965RB61-F1
#
_cell.length_a   1.000
_cell.length_b   1.000
_cell.length_c   1.000
_cell.angle_alpha   90.00
_cell.angle_beta   90.00
_cell.angle_gamma   90.00
#
_symmetry.space_group_name_H-M   'P 1'
#
loop_
_entity.id
_entity.type
_entity.pdbx_description
1 polymer ?
#
loop_
_entity_poly.entity_id
_entity_poly.type
_entity_poly.pdbx_seq_one_letter_code
_entity_poly.pdbx_strand_id
1 'polypeptide(L)'
;MSLFANRKARNRRRADKASWQMPEIDWRRLTYGVSGFAAVAAFLWLIVSALDQPIDRVVVQGRFQRVSPMDVEQAVRDRIHDAGLVTVDLATLQRAIEELPWVDTASVGRAWPRGLQVRVVEQVAAARWGANGLLNDRGELFLSEARFIPPELPRLSGPKGAETLVAKRYLAIQGRLVEGGVRIAALRLDARGAW
;
A
#
# COMPACT_ATOMS: atom_id res chain seq x y z
N MET A 1 -20.15 31.87 -104.61
CA MET A 1 -20.14 30.40 -104.51
C MET A 1 -19.40 30.04 -103.23
N SER A 2 -20.13 29.53 -102.22
CA SER A 2 -19.93 28.16 -101.68
C SER A 2 -18.74 28.06 -100.70
N LEU A 3 -18.79 27.53 -99.48
CA LEU A 3 -19.74 26.73 -98.72
C LEU A 3 -19.37 26.86 -97.23
N PHE A 4 -20.37 26.62 -96.38
CA PHE A 4 -20.34 26.30 -94.95
C PHE A 4 -19.02 25.85 -94.32
N ALA A 5 -18.71 26.43 -93.15
CA ALA A 5 -17.88 25.75 -92.14
C ALA A 5 -18.46 25.99 -90.74
N ASN A 6 -19.39 25.11 -90.39
CA ASN A 6 -19.88 24.84 -89.04
C ASN A 6 -18.70 24.54 -88.09
N ARG A 7 -18.50 25.35 -87.04
CA ARG A 7 -17.60 25.00 -85.93
C ARG A 7 -18.35 25.01 -84.62
N LYS A 8 -18.66 23.80 -84.15
CA LYS A 8 -19.13 23.45 -82.80
C LYS A 8 -18.32 24.17 -81.72
N ALA A 9 -18.99 24.96 -80.89
CA ALA A 9 -18.44 25.49 -79.67
C ALA A 9 -18.16 24.34 -78.69
N ARG A 10 -16.89 23.98 -78.53
CA ARG A 10 -16.44 23.01 -77.52
C ARG A 10 -16.25 23.75 -76.20
N ASN A 11 -17.30 23.76 -75.39
CA ASN A 11 -17.30 24.35 -74.05
C ASN A 11 -16.43 23.49 -73.12
N ARG A 12 -15.16 23.85 -72.94
CA ARG A 12 -14.25 23.21 -71.96
C ARG A 12 -14.53 23.84 -70.59
N ARG A 13 -15.43 23.23 -69.82
CA ARG A 13 -15.55 23.49 -68.38
C ARG A 13 -14.21 23.12 -67.73
N ARG A 14 -13.47 24.12 -67.25
CA ARG A 14 -12.29 23.91 -66.38
C ARG A 14 -12.78 23.21 -65.11
N ALA A 15 -12.19 22.08 -64.78
CA ALA A 15 -12.38 21.44 -63.49
C ALA A 15 -11.63 22.28 -62.44
N ASP A 16 -12.37 22.95 -61.56
CA ASP A 16 -11.80 23.60 -60.38
C ASP A 16 -11.21 22.53 -59.48
N LYS A 17 -9.87 22.44 -59.49
CA LYS A 17 -9.12 21.64 -58.52
C LYS A 17 -9.23 22.36 -57.19
N ALA A 18 -10.07 21.85 -56.29
CA ALA A 18 -10.09 22.25 -54.89
C ALA A 18 -8.68 22.03 -54.32
N SER A 19 -7.89 23.10 -54.24
CA SER A 19 -6.56 23.07 -53.67
C SER A 19 -6.73 23.17 -52.17
N TRP A 20 -6.47 22.06 -51.48
CA TRP A 20 -6.41 22.04 -50.02
C TRP A 20 -5.24 22.92 -49.59
N GLN A 21 -5.53 24.16 -49.23
CA GLN A 21 -4.55 25.09 -48.66
C GLN A 21 -4.34 24.70 -47.20
N MET A 22 -3.20 24.08 -46.90
CA MET A 22 -2.83 23.86 -45.50
C MET A 22 -2.66 25.23 -44.84
N PRO A 23 -3.22 25.43 -43.63
CA PRO A 23 -2.93 26.65 -42.87
C PRO A 23 -1.42 26.75 -42.65
N GLU A 24 -0.85 27.92 -42.93
CA GLU A 24 0.58 28.16 -42.75
C GLU A 24 0.90 28.12 -41.25
N ILE A 25 1.43 26.99 -40.80
CA ILE A 25 1.88 26.80 -39.42
C ILE A 25 3.14 27.64 -39.23
N ASP A 26 3.08 28.62 -38.31
CA ASP A 26 4.25 29.42 -37.92
C ASP A 26 5.21 28.57 -37.08
N TRP A 27 6.11 27.87 -37.77
CA TRP A 27 7.10 26.98 -37.17
C TRP A 27 7.98 27.65 -36.11
N ARG A 28 8.17 28.97 -36.16
CA ARG A 28 8.93 29.71 -35.13
C ARG A 28 8.18 29.79 -33.81
N ARG A 29 6.87 30.01 -33.82
CA ARG A 29 6.06 30.03 -32.59
C ARG A 29 6.01 28.65 -31.95
N LEU A 30 5.94 27.60 -32.78
CA LEU A 30 6.03 26.22 -32.33
C LEU A 30 7.38 25.91 -31.68
N THR A 31 8.50 26.33 -32.26
CA THR A 31 9.83 26.06 -31.68
C THR A 31 10.04 26.78 -30.35
N TYR A 32 9.56 28.02 -30.19
CA TYR A 32 9.57 28.70 -28.90
C TYR A 32 8.67 28.02 -27.86
N GLY A 33 7.48 27.55 -28.27
CA GLY A 33 6.58 26.80 -27.39
C GLY A 33 7.20 25.47 -26.93
N VAL A 34 7.80 24.70 -27.85
CA VAL A 34 8.45 23.42 -27.55
C VAL A 34 9.68 23.61 -26.68
N SER A 35 10.53 24.61 -26.96
CA SER A 35 11.72 24.89 -26.15
C SER A 35 11.36 25.37 -24.74
N GLY A 36 10.35 26.23 -24.61
CA GLY A 36 9.81 26.63 -23.31
C GLY A 36 9.28 25.44 -22.50
N PHE A 37 8.48 24.57 -23.14
CA PHE A 37 7.99 23.36 -22.51
C PHE A 37 9.12 22.42 -22.07
N ALA A 38 10.12 22.19 -22.94
CA ALA A 38 11.27 21.36 -22.63
C ALA A 38 12.11 21.93 -21.47
N ALA A 39 12.30 23.25 -21.40
CA ALA A 39 13.00 23.91 -20.31
C ALA A 39 12.27 23.74 -18.97
N VAL A 40 10.94 23.90 -18.96
CA VAL A 40 10.11 23.66 -17.77
C VAL A 40 10.21 22.19 -17.35
N ALA A 41 10.10 21.25 -18.29
CA ALA A 41 10.23 19.83 -17.98
C ALA A 41 11.60 19.47 -17.40
N ALA A 42 12.69 20.00 -17.97
CA ALA A 42 14.05 19.80 -17.47
C ALA A 42 14.24 20.40 -16.07
N PHE A 43 13.70 21.59 -15.82
CA PHE A 43 13.76 22.23 -14.52
C PHE A 43 13.00 21.42 -13.45
N LEU A 44 11.80 20.92 -13.77
CA LEU A 44 11.04 20.03 -12.89
C LEU A 44 11.79 18.72 -12.63
N TRP A 45 12.42 18.14 -13.65
CA TRP A 45 13.23 16.93 -13.51
C TRP A 45 14.44 17.13 -12.59
N LEU A 46 15.12 18.28 -12.69
CA LEU A 46 16.22 18.65 -11.78
C LEU A 46 15.76 18.82 -10.33
N ILE A 47 14.57 19.40 -10.10
CA ILE A 47 14.02 19.54 -8.75
C ILE A 47 13.72 18.16 -8.15
N VAL A 48 13.07 17.27 -8.92
CA VAL A 48 12.73 15.93 -8.44
C VAL A 48 13.99 15.12 -8.14
N SER A 49 15.00 15.17 -9.00
CA SER A 49 16.26 14.45 -8.79
C SER A 49 17.07 14.98 -7.60
N ALA A 50 17.02 16.29 -7.34
CA ALA A 50 17.67 16.87 -6.15
C ALA A 50 16.98 16.45 -4.83
N LEU A 51 15.65 16.28 -4.86
CA LEU A 51 14.84 15.87 -3.71
C LEU A 51 14.87 14.36 -3.45
N ASP A 52 15.09 13.53 -4.48
CA ASP A 52 15.15 12.07 -4.37
C ASP A 52 16.50 11.60 -3.79
N GLN A 53 16.69 11.88 -2.50
CA GLN A 53 17.90 11.52 -1.75
C GLN A 53 17.89 10.03 -1.36
N PRO A 54 19.07 9.41 -1.17
CA PRO A 54 19.16 8.07 -0.57
C PRO A 54 18.55 8.04 0.84
N ILE A 55 17.97 6.89 1.19
CA ILE A 55 17.42 6.63 2.52
C ILE A 55 18.53 6.05 3.41
N ASP A 56 19.03 6.85 4.36
CA ASP A 56 20.17 6.43 5.20
C ASP A 56 19.75 6.01 6.62
N ARG A 57 18.56 6.43 7.07
CA ARG A 57 18.10 6.23 8.45
C ARG A 57 16.64 5.83 8.53
N VAL A 58 16.35 4.86 9.39
CA VAL A 58 14.99 4.46 9.77
C VAL A 58 14.79 4.81 11.23
N VAL A 59 13.93 5.78 11.50
CA VAL A 59 13.59 6.21 12.86
C VAL A 59 12.35 5.45 13.29
N VAL A 60 12.53 4.45 14.15
CA VAL A 60 11.42 3.66 14.68
C VAL A 60 10.88 4.31 15.97
N GLN A 61 9.59 4.64 15.99
CA GLN A 61 8.91 5.30 17.10
C GLN A 61 7.82 4.41 17.68
N GLY A 62 7.78 4.30 19.01
CA GLY A 62 6.80 3.48 19.70
C GLY A 62 7.32 3.02 21.05
N ARG A 63 6.45 2.37 21.82
CA ARG A 63 6.86 1.59 23.00
C ARG A 63 7.07 0.16 22.54
N PHE A 64 8.31 -0.19 22.22
CA PHE A 64 8.70 -1.54 21.84
C PHE A 64 8.86 -2.39 23.10
N GLN A 65 8.02 -3.42 23.24
CA GLN A 65 8.15 -4.41 24.31
C GLN A 65 8.50 -5.78 23.73
N ARG A 66 7.99 -6.10 22.54
CA ARG A 66 8.14 -7.42 21.91
C ARG A 66 8.69 -7.36 20.49
N VAL A 67 8.51 -6.25 19.77
CA VAL A 67 9.06 -6.06 18.42
C VAL A 67 10.45 -5.45 18.54
N SER A 68 11.46 -6.12 17.98
CA SER A 68 12.82 -5.58 17.92
C SER A 68 12.90 -4.45 16.89
N PRO A 69 13.44 -3.27 17.22
CA PRO A 69 13.69 -2.21 16.24
C PRO A 69 14.58 -2.68 15.07
N MET A 70 15.49 -3.63 15.32
CA MET A 70 16.35 -4.20 14.28
C MET A 70 15.56 -5.02 13.25
N ASP A 71 14.56 -5.78 13.70
CA ASP A 71 13.72 -6.59 12.79
C ASP A 71 12.90 -5.67 11.87
N VAL A 72 12.40 -4.56 12.42
CA VAL A 72 11.68 -3.54 11.65
C VAL A 72 12.60 -2.86 10.64
N GLU A 73 13.81 -2.49 11.05
CA GLU A 73 14.80 -1.89 10.14
C GLU A 73 15.18 -2.85 9.01
N GLN A 74 15.38 -4.14 9.32
CA GLN A 74 15.70 -5.15 8.33
C GLN A 74 14.55 -5.37 7.34
N ALA A 75 13.31 -5.49 7.83
CA ALA A 75 12.13 -5.62 6.97
C ALA A 75 11.98 -4.45 5.99
N VAL A 76 12.35 -3.24 6.42
CA VAL A 76 12.38 -2.04 5.57
C VAL A 76 13.54 -2.11 4.56
N ARG A 77 14.75 -2.44 5.01
CA ARG A 77 15.96 -2.50 4.18
C ARG A 77 15.85 -3.51 3.05
N ASP A 78 15.28 -4.68 3.33
CA ASP A 78 15.12 -5.76 2.35
C ASP A 78 14.22 -5.37 1.16
N ARG A 79 13.44 -4.29 1.32
CA ARG A 79 12.45 -3.82 0.35
C ARG A 79 12.82 -2.49 -0.33
N ILE A 80 13.80 -1.75 0.20
CA ILE A 80 14.37 -0.55 -0.42
C ILE A 80 15.44 -1.01 -1.43
N HIS A 81 15.01 -1.45 -2.61
CA HIS A 81 15.90 -1.84 -3.71
C HIS A 81 16.46 -0.59 -4.41
N ASP A 82 17.34 0.16 -3.74
CA ASP A 82 17.96 1.42 -4.22
C ASP A 82 16.96 2.56 -4.53
N ALA A 83 15.73 2.46 -4.02
CA ALA A 83 14.74 3.53 -4.15
C ALA A 83 15.14 4.76 -3.33
N GLY A 84 14.95 5.94 -3.91
CA GLY A 84 15.15 7.21 -3.22
C GLY A 84 13.97 7.57 -2.30
N LEU A 85 14.16 8.56 -1.43
CA LEU A 85 13.17 8.98 -0.44
C LEU A 85 11.85 9.44 -1.07
N VAL A 86 11.86 9.99 -2.28
CA VAL A 86 10.65 10.42 -3.00
C VAL A 86 10.02 9.22 -3.70
N THR A 87 10.82 8.38 -4.36
CA THR A 87 10.34 7.28 -5.22
C THR A 87 9.94 6.01 -4.48
N VAL A 88 10.35 5.84 -3.21
CA VAL A 88 10.02 4.65 -2.42
C VAL A 88 8.50 4.46 -2.20
N ASP A 89 8.05 3.21 -2.32
CA ASP A 89 6.68 2.81 -2.05
C ASP A 89 6.47 2.53 -0.55
N LEU A 90 5.94 3.53 0.16
CA LEU A 90 5.64 3.44 1.59
C LEU A 90 4.59 2.37 1.92
N ALA A 91 3.64 2.10 1.02
CA ALA A 91 2.59 1.12 1.29
C ALA A 91 3.16 -0.30 1.28
N THR A 92 4.10 -0.56 0.38
CA THR A 92 4.83 -1.83 0.35
C THR A 92 5.70 -2.00 1.61
N LEU A 93 6.37 -0.93 2.07
CA LEU A 93 7.11 -0.97 3.34
C LEU A 93 6.21 -1.22 4.54
N GLN A 94 5.06 -0.55 4.60
CA GLN A 94 4.09 -0.73 5.68
C GLN A 94 3.64 -2.19 5.78
N ARG A 95 3.25 -2.81 4.66
CA ARG A 95 2.84 -4.22 4.63
C ARG A 95 3.94 -5.16 5.10
N ALA A 96 5.18 -4.93 4.65
CA ALA A 96 6.33 -5.76 5.07
C ALA A 96 6.56 -5.70 6.59
N ILE A 97 6.31 -4.54 7.23
CA ILE A 97 6.40 -4.41 8.69
C ILE A 97 5.21 -5.09 9.38
N GLU A 98 4.00 -4.99 8.81
CA GLU A 98 2.79 -5.63 9.34
C GLU A 98 2.82 -7.16 9.28
N GLU A 99 3.66 -7.74 8.41
CA GLU A 99 3.90 -9.20 8.37
C GLU A 99 4.71 -9.71 9.57
N LEU A 100 5.32 -8.82 10.37
CA LEU A 100 6.06 -9.22 11.54
C LEU A 100 5.12 -9.75 12.65
N PRO A 101 5.44 -10.88 13.30
CA PRO A 101 4.56 -11.61 14.23
C PRO A 101 3.92 -10.84 15.40
N TRP A 102 4.52 -9.73 15.82
CA TRP A 102 4.03 -8.93 16.96
C TRP A 102 3.54 -7.55 16.55
N VAL A 103 3.47 -7.27 15.24
CA VAL A 103 2.97 -6.01 14.72
C VAL A 103 1.47 -6.12 14.49
N ASP A 104 0.72 -5.17 15.05
CA ASP A 104 -0.71 -5.01 14.80
C ASP A 104 -0.96 -4.08 13.63
N THR A 105 -0.33 -2.91 13.67
CA THR A 105 -0.40 -1.92 12.60
C THR A 105 0.91 -1.18 12.53
N ALA A 106 1.34 -0.88 11.31
CA ALA A 106 2.48 -0.01 11.08
C ALA A 106 2.03 1.26 10.35
N SER A 107 2.72 2.37 10.59
CA SER A 107 2.65 3.53 9.71
C SER A 107 4.04 3.99 9.33
N VAL A 108 4.23 4.19 8.02
CA VAL A 108 5.50 4.58 7.45
C VAL A 108 5.34 5.97 6.82
N GLY A 109 6.19 6.89 7.23
CA GLY A 109 6.24 8.25 6.75
C GLY A 109 7.64 8.64 6.30
N ARG A 110 7.74 9.71 5.51
CA ARG A 110 9.01 10.30 5.13
C ARG A 110 9.51 11.23 6.24
N ALA A 111 10.73 11.02 6.69
CA ALA A 111 11.43 11.85 7.68
C ALA A 111 12.56 12.63 6.99
N TRP A 112 12.24 13.83 6.52
CA TRP A 112 13.21 14.70 5.85
C TRP A 112 14.45 14.99 6.73
N PRO A 113 15.65 15.14 6.12
CA PRO A 113 15.92 15.09 4.68
C PRO A 113 16.21 13.70 4.09
N ARG A 114 16.66 12.70 4.87
CA ARG A 114 17.20 11.42 4.35
C ARG A 114 16.76 10.19 5.16
N GLY A 115 15.52 10.17 5.64
CA GLY A 115 15.06 9.08 6.49
C GLY A 115 13.60 8.70 6.34
N LEU A 116 13.27 7.55 6.92
CA LEU A 116 11.90 7.10 7.12
C LEU A 116 11.54 7.16 8.59
N GLN A 117 10.32 7.57 8.89
CA GLN A 117 9.72 7.46 10.21
C GLN A 117 8.79 6.27 10.18
N VAL A 118 9.03 5.31 11.07
CA VAL A 118 8.19 4.13 11.22
C VAL A 118 7.55 4.18 12.60
N ARG A 119 6.23 4.05 12.67
CA ARG A 119 5.51 3.85 13.92
C ARG A 119 4.89 2.47 13.93
N VAL A 120 5.09 1.75 15.01
CA VAL A 120 4.58 0.39 15.18
C VAL A 120 3.65 0.35 16.38
N VAL A 121 2.51 -0.29 16.20
CA VAL A 121 1.59 -0.70 17.27
C VAL A 121 1.75 -2.21 17.44
N GLU A 122 2.06 -2.66 18.66
CA GLU A 122 2.23 -4.08 18.96
C GLU A 122 0.90 -4.78 19.21
N GLN A 123 0.85 -6.07 18.89
CA GLN A 123 -0.27 -6.97 19.21
C GLN A 123 -0.43 -7.14 20.72
N VAL A 124 -1.68 -7.08 21.20
CA VAL A 124 -2.04 -7.39 22.59
C VAL A 124 -2.62 -8.79 22.66
N ALA A 125 -1.86 -9.74 23.20
CA ALA A 125 -2.33 -11.10 23.39
C ALA A 125 -3.42 -11.16 24.47
N ALA A 126 -4.62 -11.61 24.10
CA ALA A 126 -5.77 -11.71 24.98
C ALA A 126 -6.07 -13.15 25.40
N ALA A 127 -5.71 -14.14 24.58
CA ALA A 127 -5.93 -15.55 24.88
C ALA A 127 -4.94 -16.48 24.17
N ARG A 128 -4.83 -17.70 24.68
CA ARG A 128 -4.06 -18.79 24.06
C ARG A 128 -4.97 -19.61 23.17
N TRP A 129 -4.51 -19.99 21.98
CA TRP A 129 -5.19 -20.91 21.10
C TRP A 129 -4.45 -22.24 21.01
N GLY A 130 -5.10 -23.33 21.46
CA GLY A 130 -4.49 -24.65 21.45
C GLY A 130 -3.22 -24.73 22.30
N ALA A 131 -2.15 -25.29 21.74
CA ALA A 131 -0.87 -25.43 22.42
C ALA A 131 -0.06 -24.12 22.40
N ASN A 132 0.14 -23.57 21.21
CA ASN A 132 1.14 -22.51 20.96
C ASN A 132 0.59 -21.25 20.27
N GLY A 133 -0.71 -21.17 20.01
CA GLY A 133 -1.31 -20.02 19.35
C GLY A 133 -1.62 -18.87 20.31
N LEU A 134 -1.64 -17.64 19.78
CA LEU A 134 -2.07 -16.44 20.49
C LEU A 134 -3.14 -15.71 19.69
N LEU A 135 -4.22 -15.37 20.38
CA LEU A 135 -5.31 -14.55 19.89
C LEU A 135 -5.16 -13.14 20.45
N ASN A 136 -5.43 -12.14 19.62
CA ASN A 136 -5.50 -10.75 20.07
C ASN A 136 -6.85 -10.43 20.73
N ASP A 137 -6.99 -9.21 21.22
CA ASP A 137 -8.21 -8.67 21.85
C ASP A 137 -9.43 -8.58 20.91
N ARG A 138 -9.21 -8.60 19.59
CA ARG A 138 -10.25 -8.72 18.56
C ARG A 138 -10.65 -10.16 18.26
N GLY A 139 -9.94 -11.13 18.83
CA GLY A 139 -10.19 -12.56 18.63
C GLY A 139 -9.61 -13.12 17.32
N GLU A 140 -8.60 -12.47 16.77
CA GLU A 140 -7.87 -12.89 15.57
C GLU A 140 -6.62 -13.68 15.98
N LEU A 141 -6.36 -14.79 15.29
CA LEU A 141 -5.15 -15.59 15.51
C LEU A 141 -3.99 -14.91 14.78
N PHE A 142 -3.19 -14.14 15.52
CA PHE A 142 -2.06 -13.41 14.94
C PHE A 142 -0.74 -14.21 14.99
N LEU A 143 -0.65 -15.19 15.90
CA LEU A 143 0.53 -16.06 16.01
C LEU A 143 0.10 -17.50 16.25
N SER A 144 0.56 -18.43 15.41
CA SER A 144 0.25 -19.86 15.51
C SER A 144 1.26 -20.64 16.36
N GLU A 145 2.52 -20.21 16.36
CA GLU A 145 3.64 -20.86 17.06
C GLU A 145 4.43 -19.86 17.90
N ALA A 146 3.83 -19.40 18.99
CA ALA A 146 4.48 -18.53 19.94
C ALA A 146 5.56 -19.28 20.73
N ARG A 147 6.80 -18.75 20.73
CA ARG A 147 7.90 -19.27 21.56
C ARG A 147 7.67 -19.02 23.05
N PHE A 148 7.06 -17.90 23.38
CA PHE A 148 6.72 -17.51 24.75
C PHE A 148 5.23 -17.24 24.85
N ILE A 149 4.57 -17.92 25.79
CA ILE A 149 3.14 -17.80 26.00
C ILE A 149 2.93 -17.38 27.46
N PRO A 150 2.35 -16.20 27.71
CA PRO A 150 2.11 -15.76 29.07
C PRO A 150 1.15 -16.74 29.79
N PRO A 151 1.53 -17.26 30.97
CA PRO A 151 0.75 -18.28 31.68
C PRO A 151 -0.60 -17.78 32.20
N GLU A 152 -0.76 -16.47 32.40
CA GLU A 152 -1.98 -15.81 32.87
C GLU A 152 -3.10 -15.76 31.82
N LEU A 153 -2.78 -16.03 30.55
CA LEU A 153 -3.77 -15.97 29.48
C LEU A 153 -4.72 -17.17 29.50
N PRO A 154 -6.03 -16.95 29.30
CA PRO A 154 -7.01 -18.01 29.25
C PRO A 154 -6.76 -18.94 28.06
N ARG A 155 -7.14 -20.21 28.21
CA ARG A 155 -6.95 -21.22 27.17
C ARG A 155 -8.21 -21.42 26.34
N LEU A 156 -8.13 -21.09 25.06
CA LEU A 156 -9.18 -21.33 24.08
C LEU A 156 -8.78 -22.49 23.17
N SER A 157 -9.75 -23.34 22.81
CA SER A 157 -9.53 -24.45 21.90
C SER A 157 -10.79 -24.78 21.12
N GLY A 158 -10.63 -25.30 19.91
CA GLY A 158 -11.71 -25.66 19.02
C GLY A 158 -11.23 -26.45 17.80
N PRO A 159 -12.15 -26.94 16.96
CA PRO A 159 -11.81 -27.47 15.65
C PRO A 159 -11.15 -26.38 14.77
N LYS A 160 -10.34 -26.81 13.80
CA LYS A 160 -9.67 -25.90 12.86
C LYS A 160 -10.69 -25.01 12.14
N GLY A 161 -10.45 -23.70 12.09
CA GLY A 161 -11.37 -22.72 11.51
C GLY A 161 -12.39 -22.14 12.50
N ALA A 162 -12.44 -22.64 13.75
CA ALA A 162 -13.34 -22.12 14.78
C ALA A 162 -12.67 -21.07 15.70
N GLU A 163 -11.44 -20.65 15.43
CA GLU A 163 -10.66 -19.65 16.18
C GLU A 163 -11.51 -18.42 16.51
N THR A 164 -12.00 -17.75 15.48
CA THR A 164 -12.77 -16.51 15.59
C THR A 164 -14.10 -16.74 16.31
N LEU A 165 -14.74 -17.91 16.10
CA LEU A 165 -16.02 -18.25 16.73
C LEU A 165 -15.85 -18.39 18.25
N VAL A 166 -14.85 -19.17 18.67
CA VAL A 166 -14.53 -19.39 20.09
C VAL A 166 -14.07 -18.10 20.74
N ALA A 167 -13.24 -17.31 20.07
CA ALA A 167 -12.76 -16.03 20.59
C ALA A 167 -13.91 -15.03 20.80
N LYS A 168 -14.81 -14.89 19.82
CA LYS A 168 -16.01 -14.03 19.96
C LYS A 168 -16.90 -14.47 21.12
N ARG A 169 -17.10 -15.78 21.28
CA ARG A 169 -17.88 -16.34 22.39
C ARG A 169 -17.22 -16.04 23.74
N TYR A 170 -15.90 -16.24 23.83
CA TYR A 170 -15.12 -15.90 25.02
C TYR A 170 -15.25 -14.42 25.39
N LEU A 171 -15.03 -13.50 24.44
CA LEU A 171 -15.10 -12.05 24.69
C LEU A 171 -16.50 -11.62 25.15
N ALA A 172 -17.55 -12.19 24.54
CA ALA A 172 -18.94 -11.89 24.91
C ALA A 172 -19.32 -12.33 26.34
N ILE A 173 -18.77 -13.45 26.82
CA ILE A 173 -19.05 -13.97 28.15
C ILE A 173 -18.15 -13.31 29.19
N GLN A 174 -16.86 -13.15 28.89
CA GLN A 174 -15.86 -12.59 29.79
C GLN A 174 -16.27 -11.19 30.28
N GLY A 175 -16.78 -10.33 29.40
CA GLY A 175 -17.22 -8.99 29.78
C GLY A 175 -18.24 -8.96 30.92
N ARG A 176 -19.15 -9.95 30.96
CA ARG A 176 -20.18 -10.06 32.01
C ARG A 176 -19.66 -10.70 33.29
N LEU A 177 -18.74 -11.66 33.18
CA LEU A 177 -18.20 -12.37 34.35
C LEU A 177 -17.22 -11.53 35.17
N VAL A 178 -16.52 -10.59 34.52
CA VAL A 178 -15.60 -9.68 35.20
C VAL A 178 -16.34 -8.77 36.20
N GLU A 179 -17.58 -8.40 35.92
CA GLU A 179 -18.44 -7.64 36.87
C GLU A 179 -18.69 -8.42 38.17
N GLY A 180 -18.75 -9.75 38.09
CA GLY A 180 -18.87 -10.65 39.24
C GLY A 180 -17.53 -11.06 39.87
N GLY A 181 -16.41 -10.47 39.44
CA GLY A 181 -15.07 -10.81 39.95
C GLY A 181 -14.53 -12.18 39.48
N VAL A 182 -15.18 -12.81 38.49
CA VAL A 182 -14.79 -14.12 37.96
C VAL A 182 -14.13 -13.94 36.59
N ARG A 183 -13.13 -14.77 36.29
CA ARG A 183 -12.48 -14.81 34.97
C ARG A 183 -12.55 -16.22 34.41
N ILE A 184 -12.82 -16.33 33.11
CA ILE A 184 -12.77 -17.60 32.41
C ILE A 184 -11.30 -18.05 32.33
N ALA A 185 -11.01 -19.23 32.88
CA ALA A 185 -9.67 -19.84 32.76
C ALA A 185 -9.51 -20.60 31.42
N ALA A 186 -10.58 -21.21 30.92
CA ALA A 186 -10.57 -21.92 29.65
C ALA A 186 -11.97 -21.97 29.01
N LEU A 187 -12.00 -22.06 27.67
CA LEU A 187 -13.20 -22.31 26.88
C LEU A 187 -12.85 -23.27 25.73
N ARG A 188 -13.67 -24.30 25.52
CA ARG A 188 -13.39 -25.33 24.52
C ARG A 188 -14.63 -25.62 23.70
N LEU A 189 -14.52 -25.53 22.38
CA LEU A 189 -15.53 -26.02 21.46
C LEU A 189 -15.13 -27.43 20.98
N ASP A 190 -16.00 -28.41 21.15
CA ASP A 190 -15.78 -29.75 20.61
C ASP A 190 -16.24 -29.86 19.14
N ALA A 191 -15.88 -30.95 18.47
CA ALA A 191 -16.26 -31.19 17.08
C ALA A 191 -17.78 -31.39 16.86
N ARG A 192 -18.54 -31.61 17.94
CA ARG A 192 -20.00 -31.80 17.93
C ARG A 192 -20.76 -30.51 18.26
N GLY A 193 -20.05 -29.41 18.51
CA GLY A 193 -20.63 -28.10 18.83
C GLY A 193 -20.91 -27.88 20.33
N ALA A 194 -20.44 -28.76 21.22
CA ALA A 194 -20.54 -28.58 22.66
C ALA A 194 -19.43 -27.65 23.18
N TRP A 195 -19.76 -26.86 24.20
CA TRP A 195 -18.91 -25.83 24.83
C TRP A 195 -18.46 -26.22 26.23
#